data_AF-A0A967P6W0-F1
#
_entry.id   AF-A0A967P6W0-F1
#
_cell.length_a   1.000
_cell.length_b   1.000
_cell.length_c   1.000
_cell.angle_alpha   90.00
_cell.angle_beta   90.00
_cell.angle_gamma   90.00
#
_symmetry.space_group_name_H-M   'P 1'
#
loop_
_entity.id
_entity.type
_entity.pdbx_description
1 polymer ?
#
loop_
_entity_poly.entity_id
_entity_poly.type
_entity_poly.pdbx_seq_one_letter_code
_entity_poly.pdbx_strand_id
1 'polypeptide(L)' 'MLRFLFHTKGDFPTFLARVFLGAVMLPHGLQKLLGMFGGNGYEATVKYFV' A
#
# COMPACT_ATOMS: atom_id res chain seq x y z
N MET A 1 21.94 -5.75 8.64
CA MET A 1 20.66 -5.11 9.00
C MET A 1 19.57 -5.31 7.94
N LEU A 2 19.75 -4.92 6.68
CA LEU A 2 18.72 -5.06 5.63
C LEU A 2 18.18 -6.50 5.47
N ARG A 3 19.06 -7.50 5.56
CA ARG A 3 18.67 -8.92 5.50
C ARG A 3 17.67 -9.32 6.60
N PHE A 4 17.72 -8.69 7.78
CA PHE A 4 16.77 -8.94 8.85
C PHE A 4 15.40 -8.32 8.52
N LEU A 5 15.38 -7.09 8.00
CA LEU A 5 14.15 -6.37 7.68
C LEU A 5 13.39 -6.97 6.49
N PHE A 6 14.11 -7.45 5.48
CA PHE A 6 13.53 -7.99 4.25
C PHE A 6 13.51 -9.52 4.19
N HIS A 7 13.84 -10.20 5.29
CA HIS A 7 13.76 -11.66 5.30
C HIS A 7 12.31 -12.11 5.13
N THR A 8 12.10 -13.05 4.23
CA THR A 8 10.80 -13.65 3.98
C THR A 8 10.91 -15.15 3.74
N LYS A 9 9.85 -15.88 4.09
CA LYS A 9 9.60 -17.23 3.59
C LYS A 9 9.39 -17.21 2.08
N GLY A 10 9.95 -18.21 1.39
CA GLY A 10 9.88 -18.38 -0.06
C GLY A 10 8.78 -19.35 -0.47
N ASP A 11 7.58 -19.22 0.10
CA ASP A 11 6.44 -20.08 -0.22
C ASP A 11 5.42 -19.37 -1.13
N PHE A 12 4.79 -20.16 -2.01
CA PHE A 12 3.86 -19.66 -3.01
C PHE A 12 2.60 -18.99 -2.43
N PRO A 13 1.98 -19.52 -1.35
CA PRO A 13 0.82 -18.87 -0.74
C PRO A 13 1.14 -17.45 -0.22
N THR A 14 2.26 -17.28 0.48
CA THR A 14 2.66 -15.97 1.02
C THR A 14 3.06 -15.01 -0.10
N PHE A 15 3.68 -15.51 -1.17
CA PHE A 15 3.95 -14.72 -2.36
C PHE A 15 2.66 -14.14 -2.95
N LEU A 16 1.65 -14.98 -3.17
CA LEU A 16 0.38 -14.57 -3.75
C LEU A 16 -0.35 -13.55 -2.86
N ALA A 17 -0.37 -13.78 -1.54
CA ALA A 17 -0.94 -12.85 -0.58
C ALA A 17 -0.32 -11.44 -0.68
N ARG A 18 1.00 -11.34 -0.91
CA ARG A 18 1.69 -10.05 -1.05
C ARG A 18 1.38 -9.33 -2.35
N VAL A 19 1.28 -10.07 -3.45
CA VAL A 19 0.91 -9.50 -4.74
C VAL A 19 -0.48 -8.87 -4.65
N PHE A 20 -1.46 -9.60 -4.11
CA PHE A 20 -2.81 -9.07 -3.91
C PHE A 20 -2.85 -7.92 -2.91
N LEU A 21 -2.12 -8.01 -1.80
CA LEU A 21 -2.00 -6.91 -0.84
C LEU A 21 -1.45 -5.65 -1.52
N GLY A 22 -0.39 -5.77 -2.30
CA GLY A 22 0.18 -4.66 -3.06
C GLY A 22 -0.81 -4.08 -4.08
N ALA A 23 -1.54 -4.94 -4.78
CA ALA A 23 -2.55 -4.53 -5.75
C ALA A 23 -3.73 -3.75 -5.14
N VAL A 24 -4.07 -4.02 -3.87
CA VAL A 24 -5.10 -3.25 -3.14
C VAL A 24 -4.52 -1.98 -2.52
N MET A 25 -3.32 -2.07 -1.92
CA MET A 25 -2.70 -0.94 -1.24
C MET A 25 -2.27 0.17 -2.19
N LEU A 26 -1.82 -0.18 -3.40
CA LEU A 26 -1.36 0.79 -4.40
C LEU A 26 -2.46 1.78 -4.82
N PRO A 27 -3.63 1.36 -5.34
CA PRO A 27 -4.69 2.31 -5.72
C PRO A 27 -5.20 3.11 -4.52
N HIS A 28 -5.30 2.52 -3.32
CA HIS A 28 -5.68 3.27 -2.12
C HIS A 28 -4.66 4.33 -1.71
N GLY A 29 -3.36 4.02 -1.83
CA GLY A 29 -2.29 5.00 -1.62
C GLY A 29 -2.37 6.13 -2.63
N LEU A 30 -2.57 5.82 -3.92
CA LEU A 30 -2.71 6.82 -4.97
C LEU A 30 -3.97 7.69 -4.80
N GLN A 31 -5.08 7.12 -4.34
CA GLN A 31 -6.30 7.86 -4.01
C GLN A 31 -6.06 8.89 -2.91
N LYS A 32 -5.34 8.48 -1.85
CA LYS A 32 -5.11 9.31 -0.67
C LYS A 32 -3.99 10.33 -0.83
N LEU A 33 -2.95 10.00 -1.59
CA LEU A 33 -1.79 10.87 -1.78
C LEU A 33 -1.94 11.77 -3.00
N LEU A 34 -2.38 11.21 -4.13
CA LEU A 34 -2.39 11.91 -5.42
C LEU A 34 -3.80 12.25 -5.93
N GLY A 35 -4.86 11.79 -5.25
CA GLY A 35 -6.24 12.02 -5.69
C GLY A 35 -6.63 11.22 -6.94
N MET A 36 -5.83 10.21 -7.32
CA MET A 36 -6.15 9.36 -8.48
C MET A 36 -7.41 8.54 -8.20
N PHE A 37 -8.05 8.04 -9.27
CA PHE A 37 -9.28 7.23 -9.19
C PHE A 37 -10.44 7.94 -8.48
N GLY A 38 -10.53 9.27 -8.59
CA GLY A 38 -11.55 10.08 -7.90
C GLY A 38 -11.35 10.19 -6.39
N GLY A 39 -10.14 9.92 -5.90
CA GLY A 39 -9.78 10.03 -4.49
C GLY A 39 -9.61 11.48 -4.01
N ASN A 40 -9.69 11.68 -2.69
CA ASN A 40 -9.69 13.00 -2.07
C ASN A 40 -8.35 13.75 -2.15
N GLY A 41 -7.25 13.06 -2.45
CA GLY A 41 -5.91 13.64 -2.45
C GLY A 41 -5.38 13.97 -1.05
N TYR A 42 -4.11 14.40 -0.99
CA TYR A 42 -3.37 14.49 0.27
C TYR A 42 -4.01 15.44 1.28
N GLU A 43 -4.28 16.69 0.90
CA GLU A 43 -4.76 17.73 1.81
C GLU A 43 -6.09 17.36 2.49
N ALA A 44 -7.09 16.94 1.69
CA ALA A 44 -8.38 16.51 2.22
C ALA A 44 -8.25 15.21 3.04
N THR A 45 -7.33 14.32 2.69
CA THR A 45 -7.07 13.11 3.47
C THR A 45 -6.46 13.44 4.84
N VAL A 46 -5.48 14.34 4.91
CA VAL A 46 -4.89 14.78 6.19
C VAL A 46 -5.93 15.49 7.05
N LYS A 47 -6.71 16.41 6.47
CA LYS A 47 -7.81 17.10 7.16
C LYS A 47 -8.90 16.15 7.67
N TYR A 48 -9.09 15.00 7.02
CA TYR A 48 -10.03 13.99 7.51
C TYR A 48 -9.52 13.25 8.76
N PHE A 49 -8.20 13.08 8.90
CA PHE A 49 -7.58 12.30 9.98
C PHE A 49 -7.08 13.14 11.16
N VAL A 50 -7.01 14.46 11.01
CA VAL A 50 -6.54 15.43 12.03
C VAL A 50 -7.69 16.34 12.41
#